data_AF-H5XRY8-F1
#
_entry.id   AF-H5XRY8-F1
#
_cell.length_a   1.000
_cell.length_b   1.000
_cell.length_c   1.000
_cell.angle_alpha   90.00
_cell.angle_beta   90.00
_cell.angle_gamma   90.00
#
_symmetry.space_group_name_H-M   'P 1'
#
loop_
_entity.id
_entity.type
_entity.pdbx_description
1 polymer ?
#
loop_
_entity_poly.entity_id
_entity_poly.type
_entity_poly.pdbx_seq_one_letter_code
_entity_poly.pdbx_strand_id
1 'polypeptide(L)'
;MSYLIEGAVVKEQGITFAIVVVKHTITKNSKENLEATNAYRHVFPNMPIILMGKDSQGKSTYFGQQDIVKFLAKIDPHRIPWRRYIIK
;
A
#
# COMPACT_ATOMS: atom_id res chain seq x y z
N MET A 1 -18.67 -6.33 8.98
CA MET A 1 -18.86 -6.83 7.60
C MET A 1 -17.46 -6.98 7.07
N SER A 2 -16.96 -8.22 6.92
CA SER A 2 -15.52 -8.41 6.66
C SER A 2 -15.17 -8.19 5.19
N TYR A 3 -14.06 -7.51 4.92
CA TYR A 3 -13.56 -7.32 3.57
C TYR A 3 -12.11 -7.82 3.44
N LEU A 4 -11.79 -8.28 2.23
CA LEU A 4 -10.47 -8.79 1.88
C LEU A 4 -9.65 -7.69 1.23
N ILE A 5 -8.43 -7.49 1.72
CA ILE A 5 -7.44 -6.62 1.10
C ILE A 5 -6.19 -7.42 0.76
N GLU A 6 -5.50 -7.02 -0.30
CA GLU A 6 -4.17 -7.53 -0.61
C GLU A 6 -3.15 -6.50 -0.12
N GLY A 7 -2.10 -6.97 0.54
CA GLY A 7 -1.05 -6.11 1.03
C GLY A 7 0.20 -6.88 1.42
N ALA A 8 1.25 -6.18 1.83
CA ALA A 8 2.50 -6.76 2.26
C ALA A 8 3.09 -5.92 3.38
N VAL A 9 3.72 -6.56 4.36
CA VAL A 9 4.56 -5.88 5.35
C VAL A 9 6.00 -6.16 4.98
N VAL A 10 6.76 -5.10 4.72
CA VAL A 10 8.15 -5.18 4.29
C VAL A 10 9.00 -4.50 5.34
N LYS A 11 10.12 -5.14 5.69
CA LYS A 11 11.13 -4.56 6.57
C LYS A 11 12.40 -4.40 5.75
N GLU A 12 12.86 -3.16 5.61
CA GLU A 12 14.04 -2.84 4.83
C GLU A 12 14.87 -1.77 5.56
N GLN A 13 16.20 -1.96 5.63
CA GLN A 13 17.13 -1.01 6.25
C GLN A 13 16.70 -0.53 7.67
N GLY A 14 16.07 -1.41 8.45
CA GLY A 14 15.58 -1.09 9.80
C GLY A 14 14.22 -0.38 9.86
N ILE A 15 13.63 -0.03 8.71
CA ILE A 15 12.29 0.56 8.61
C ILE A 15 11.30 -0.55 8.23
N THR A 16 10.21 -0.67 9.01
CA THR A 16 9.09 -1.56 8.67
C THR A 16 7.96 -0.72 8.10
N PHE A 17 7.40 -1.11 6.97
CA PHE A 17 6.30 -0.41 6.32
C PHE A 17 5.30 -1.40 5.70
N ALA A 18 4.05 -0.97 5.61
CA ALA A 18 2.97 -1.73 4.99
C ALA A 18 2.69 -1.20 3.58
N ILE A 19 2.41 -2.11 2.66
CA ILE A 19 1.95 -1.82 1.31
C ILE A 19 0.55 -2.39 1.18
N VAL A 20 -0.42 -1.58 0.75
CA VAL A 20 -1.83 -2.00 0.60
C VAL A 20 -2.27 -1.76 -0.83
N VAL A 21 -2.77 -2.79 -1.49
CA VAL A 21 -3.31 -2.69 -2.85
C VAL A 21 -4.70 -2.06 -2.78
N VAL A 22 -4.86 -0.94 -3.46
CA VAL A 22 -6.12 -0.19 -3.56
C VAL A 22 -6.57 -0.07 -5.02
N LYS A 23 -7.85 0.23 -5.23
CA LYS A 23 -8.36 0.51 -6.58
C LYS A 23 -7.73 1.79 -7.14
N HIS A 24 -7.47 1.82 -8.44
CA HIS A 24 -6.85 2.95 -9.13
C HIS A 24 -7.58 4.30 -8.91
N THR A 25 -8.90 4.25 -8.76
CA THR A 25 -9.75 5.42 -8.51
C THR A 25 -9.35 6.16 -7.23
N ILE A 26 -8.90 5.43 -6.21
CA ILE A 26 -8.43 5.99 -4.93
C ILE A 26 -7.10 6.73 -5.14
N THR A 27 -6.18 6.13 -5.91
CA THR A 27 -4.85 6.71 -6.14
C THR A 27 -4.85 8.05 -6.87
N LYS A 28 -5.89 8.36 -7.65
CA LYS A 28 -6.00 9.63 -8.39
C LYS A 28 -6.51 10.80 -7.54
N ASN A 29 -7.12 10.53 -6.38
CA ASN A 29 -7.72 11.57 -5.56
C ASN A 29 -7.00 11.67 -4.21
N SER A 30 -6.33 12.79 -3.96
CA SER A 30 -5.54 13.01 -2.74
C SER A 30 -6.37 12.86 -1.46
N LYS A 31 -7.67 13.21 -1.51
CA LYS A 31 -8.57 13.05 -0.37
C LYS A 31 -8.84 11.57 -0.05
N GLU A 32 -9.16 10.77 -1.08
CA GLU A 32 -9.40 9.33 -0.96
C GLU A 32 -8.14 8.58 -0.50
N ASN A 33 -6.96 9.01 -0.94
CA ASN A 33 -5.67 8.47 -0.47
C ASN A 33 -5.49 8.69 1.04
N LEU A 34 -5.83 9.89 1.54
CA LEU A 34 -5.73 10.18 2.98
C LEU A 34 -6.74 9.37 3.79
N GLU A 35 -7.97 9.25 3.29
CA GLU A 35 -9.01 8.44 3.94
C GLU A 35 -8.64 6.96 3.95
N ALA A 36 -8.15 6.41 2.83
CA ALA A 36 -7.66 5.03 2.77
C ALA A 36 -6.48 4.80 3.73
N THR A 37 -5.51 5.73 3.77
CA THR A 37 -4.37 5.64 4.70
C THR A 37 -4.86 5.60 6.15
N ASN A 38 -5.77 6.50 6.52
CA ASN A 38 -6.37 6.51 7.86
C ASN A 38 -7.17 5.23 8.14
N ALA A 39 -7.92 4.74 7.15
CA ALA A 39 -8.66 3.50 7.26
C ALA A 39 -7.73 2.30 7.43
N TYR A 40 -6.47 2.29 6.98
CA TYR A 40 -5.56 1.16 7.20
C TYR A 40 -4.64 1.33 8.41
N ARG A 41 -4.62 2.49 9.07
CA ARG A 41 -3.82 2.72 10.29
C ARG A 41 -4.18 1.78 11.45
N HIS A 42 -5.45 1.43 11.59
CA HIS A 42 -5.88 0.47 12.61
C HIS A 42 -5.43 -0.97 12.30
N VAL A 43 -5.21 -1.30 11.03
CA VAL A 43 -4.73 -2.61 10.57
C VAL A 43 -3.22 -2.72 10.71
N PHE A 44 -2.49 -1.65 10.38
CA PHE A 44 -1.03 -1.59 10.41
C PHE A 44 -0.56 -0.50 11.38
N PRO A 45 -0.61 -0.76 12.70
CA PRO A 45 -0.19 0.22 13.69
C PRO A 45 1.32 0.43 13.67
N ASN A 46 1.76 1.65 14.00
CA ASN A 46 3.16 2.04 14.21
C ASN A 46 4.09 1.87 12.99
N MET A 47 3.56 1.87 11.76
CA MET A 47 4.37 1.80 10.56
C MET A 47 3.82 2.71 9.44
N PRO A 48 4.68 3.21 8.54
CA PRO A 48 4.22 3.90 7.34
C PRO A 48 3.36 2.98 6.47
N ILE A 49 2.29 3.53 5.91
CA ILE A 49 1.39 2.83 4.99
C ILE A 49 1.59 3.41 3.60
N ILE A 50 1.88 2.53 2.65
CA ILE A 50 2.02 2.84 1.23
C ILE A 50 0.82 2.24 0.50
N LEU A 51 0.11 3.08 -0.23
CA LEU A 51 -0.98 2.64 -1.09
C LEU A 51 -0.42 2.32 -2.47
N MET A 52 -0.80 1.16 -3.00
CA MET A 52 -0.45 0.73 -4.35
C MET A 52 -1.72 0.68 -5.19
N GLY A 53 -1.82 1.55 -6.19
CA GLY A 53 -2.83 1.46 -7.24
C GLY A 53 -2.29 0.69 -8.44
N LYS A 54 -3.14 -0.10 -9.09
CA LYS A 54 -2.86 -0.66 -10.42
C LYS A 54 -3.66 0.13 -11.46
N ASP A 55 -2.98 0.77 -12.40
CA ASP A 55 -3.67 1.42 -13.52
C ASP A 55 -4.24 0.39 -14.51
N SER A 56 -5.12 0.81 -15.41
CA SER A 56 -5.76 -0.04 -16.44
C SER A 56 -4.74 -0.74 -17.35
N GLN A 57 -3.53 -0.19 -17.47
CA GLN A 57 -2.41 -0.79 -18.22
C GLN A 57 -1.58 -1.79 -17.40
N GLY A 58 -2.00 -2.12 -16.17
CA GLY A 58 -1.26 -3.01 -15.27
C GLY A 58 -0.07 -2.34 -14.55
N LYS A 59 0.18 -1.05 -14.80
CA LYS A 59 1.27 -0.32 -14.16
C LYS A 59 0.96 -0.03 -12.70
N SER A 60 1.89 -0.39 -11.83
CA SER A 60 1.80 -0.16 -10.39
C SER A 60 2.22 1.26 -10.04
N THR A 61 1.37 2.00 -9.32
CA THR A 61 1.64 3.35 -8.84
C THR A 61 1.57 3.37 -7.33
N TYR A 62 2.58 3.92 -6.67
CA TYR A 62 2.69 3.94 -5.22
C TYR A 62 2.47 5.35 -4.67
N PHE A 63 1.73 5.45 -3.56
CA PHE A 63 1.42 6.69 -2.85
C PHE A 63 1.72 6.51 -1.36
N GLY A 64 2.38 7.50 -0.75
CA GLY A 64 2.75 7.44 0.66
C GLY A 64 4.05 8.19 0.91
N GLN A 65 4.83 7.74 1.88
CA GLN A 65 6.11 8.34 2.21
C GLN A 65 7.08 8.27 1.02
N GLN A 66 7.58 9.43 0.60
CA GLN A 66 8.29 9.60 -0.67
C GLN A 66 9.57 8.74 -0.78
N ASP A 67 10.33 8.57 0.30
CA ASP A 67 11.54 7.74 0.30
C ASP A 67 11.23 6.26 0.06
N ILE A 68 10.16 5.75 0.68
CA ILE A 68 9.70 4.38 0.49
C ILE A 68 9.13 4.19 -0.92
N VAL A 69 8.38 5.17 -1.43
CA VAL A 69 7.88 5.16 -2.82
C VAL A 69 9.02 5.11 -3.82
N LYS A 70 10.08 5.92 -3.63
CA LYS A 70 11.27 5.90 -4.50
C LYS A 70 12.02 4.57 -4.43
N PHE A 71 12.05 3.94 -3.26
CA PHE A 71 12.61 2.59 -3.09
C PHE A 71 11.78 1.56 -3.85
N LEU A 72 10.46 1.52 -3.64
CA LEU A 72 9.54 0.57 -4.29
C LEU A 72 9.50 0.75 -5.81
N ALA A 73 9.69 1.96 -6.32
CA ALA A 73 9.78 2.22 -7.76
C ALA A 73 10.96 1.50 -8.43
N LYS A 74 11.97 1.07 -7.68
CA LYS A 74 13.12 0.31 -8.17
C LYS A 74 13.00 -1.20 -7.96
N ILE A 75 11.97 -1.65 -7.23
CA ILE A 75 11.74 -3.05 -6.89
C ILE A 75 10.67 -3.61 -7.80
N ASP A 76 10.92 -4.81 -8.34
CA ASP A 76 9.91 -5.55 -9.08
C ASP A 76 8.75 -5.94 -8.13
N PRO A 77 7.49 -5.58 -8.45
CA PRO A 77 6.35 -5.85 -7.59
C PRO A 77 6.14 -7.35 -7.28
N HIS A 78 6.60 -8.27 -8.13
CA HIS A 78 6.47 -9.71 -7.88
C HIS A 78 7.39 -10.19 -6.75
N ARG A 79 8.44 -9.43 -6.40
CA ARG A 79 9.33 -9.74 -5.27
C ARG A 79 8.73 -9.33 -3.92
N ILE A 80 7.67 -8.53 -3.94
CA ILE A 80 6.97 -8.13 -2.72
C ILE A 80 6.18 -9.34 -2.18
N PRO A 81 6.30 -9.68 -0.89
CA PRO A 81 5.64 -10.84 -0.30
C PRO A 81 4.15 -10.54 -0.06
N TRP A 82 3.36 -10.53 -1.12
CA TRP A 82 1.92 -10.26 -1.08
C TRP A 82 1.17 -11.27 -0.22
N ARG A 83 0.26 -10.76 0.60
CA ARG A 83 -0.62 -11.52 1.48
C ARG A 83 -2.04 -10.95 1.41
N ARG A 84 -3.02 -11.80 1.66
CA ARG A 84 -4.42 -11.39 1.81
C ARG A 84 -4.74 -11.21 3.28
N TYR A 85 -5.26 -10.04 3.64
CA TYR A 85 -5.71 -9.73 4.99
C TYR A 85 -7.24 -9.69 5.02
N ILE A 86 -7.81 -10.25 6.08
CA ILE A 86 -9.25 -10.21 6.35
C ILE A 86 -9.48 -9.16 7.42
N ILE A 87 -10.09 -8.04 7.06
CA ILE A 87 -10.42 -6.97 8.01
C ILE A 87 -11.88 -7.18 8.44
N LYS A 88 -12.14 -7.19 9.75
CA LYS A 88 -13.45 -7.50 10.33
C LYS A 88 -14.21 -6.24 10.74
#